data_AF-A0A352YZK5-F1
#
_entry.id   AF-A0A352YZK5-F1
#
_cell.length_a   1.000
_cell.length_b   1.000
_cell.length_c   1.000
_cell.angle_alpha   90.00
_cell.angle_beta   90.00
_cell.angle_gamma   90.00
#
_symmetry.space_group_name_H-M   'P 1'
#
loop_
_entity.id
_entity.type
_entity.pdbx_description
1 polymer ?
#
loop_
_entity_poly.entity_id
_entity_poly.type
_entity_poly.pdbx_seq_one_letter_code
_entity_poly.pdbx_strand_id
1 'polypeptide(L)' 'AITGGLAGIILGTWIFAVMYPGLKNGILKKGYFGNITLPSMLKVNDWVVVVPAAALIVLLSYWIEKAGF' A
#
# COMPACT_ATOMS: atom_id res chain seq x y z
N ALA A 1 -21.40 -13.51 -10.55
CA ALA A 1 -20.20 -12.74 -10.14
C ALA A 1 -19.95 -12.82 -8.63
N ILE A 2 -20.95 -12.56 -7.77
CA ILE A 2 -20.79 -12.57 -6.30
C ILE A 2 -20.39 -13.94 -5.75
N THR A 3 -20.96 -15.04 -6.24
CA THR A 3 -20.68 -16.39 -5.73
C THR A 3 -19.23 -16.84 -5.95
N GLY A 4 -18.64 -16.58 -7.13
CA GLY A 4 -17.24 -16.91 -7.40
C GLY A 4 -16.25 -15.92 -6.78
N GLY A 5 -16.55 -14.62 -6.84
CA GLY A 5 -15.66 -13.58 -6.29
C GLY A 5 -15.57 -13.64 -4.77
N LEU A 6 -16.71 -13.80 -4.07
CA LEU A 6 -16.73 -13.87 -2.62
C LEU A 6 -16.09 -15.17 -2.10
N ALA A 7 -16.38 -16.30 -2.74
CA ALA A 7 -15.77 -17.58 -2.40
C ALA A 7 -14.24 -17.54 -2.61
N GLY A 8 -13.76 -16.92 -3.69
CA GLY A 8 -12.34 -16.74 -3.95
C GLY A 8 -11.65 -15.86 -2.91
N ILE A 9 -12.30 -14.75 -2.48
CA ILE A 9 -11.77 -13.89 -1.42
C ILE A 9 -11.68 -14.67 -0.10
N ILE A 10 -12.74 -15.37 0.29
CA ILE A 10 -12.79 -16.15 1.55
C ILE A 10 -11.72 -17.25 1.55
N LEU A 11 -11.61 -18.02 0.45
CA LEU A 11 -10.58 -19.06 0.33
C LEU A 11 -9.17 -18.49 0.32
N GLY A 12 -8.94 -17.41 -0.42
CA GLY A 12 -7.64 -16.74 -0.49
C GLY A 12 -7.20 -16.16 0.86
N THR A 13 -8.13 -15.51 1.59
CA THR A 13 -7.84 -15.00 2.94
C THR A 13 -7.63 -16.10 3.97
N TRP A 14 -8.37 -17.20 3.88
CA TRP A 14 -8.19 -18.34 4.77
C TRP A 14 -6.81 -19.00 4.58
N ILE A 15 -6.40 -19.27 3.34
CA ILE A 15 -5.07 -19.81 3.02
C ILE A 15 -3.98 -18.84 3.50
N PHE A 16 -4.14 -17.54 3.21
CA PHE A 16 -3.21 -16.52 3.66
C PHE A 16 -3.10 -16.47 5.18
N ALA A 17 -4.21 -16.56 5.92
CA ALA A 17 -4.22 -16.53 7.38
C ALA A 17 -3.49 -17.73 8.01
N VAL A 18 -3.62 -18.92 7.44
CA VAL A 18 -2.90 -20.13 7.89
C VAL A 18 -1.39 -20.02 7.62
N MET A 19 -1.01 -19.43 6.49
CA MET A 19 0.40 -19.22 6.13
C MET A 19 1.03 -17.98 6.80
N TYR A 20 0.20 -17.04 7.27
CA TYR A 20 0.59 -15.80 7.92
C TYR A 20 1.56 -15.98 9.10
N PRO A 21 1.38 -16.91 10.06
CA PRO A 21 2.33 -17.10 11.16
C PRO A 21 3.74 -17.47 10.70
N GLY A 22 3.87 -18.26 9.63
CA GLY A 22 5.17 -18.58 9.02
C GLY A 22 5.80 -17.36 8.33
N LEU A 23 4.98 -16.58 7.61
CA LEU A 23 5.43 -15.37 6.93
C LEU A 23 5.79 -14.24 7.91
N LYS A 24 5.03 -14.11 9.01
CA LYS A 24 5.22 -13.17 10.12
C LYS A 24 6.60 -13.35 10.77
N ASN A 25 6.99 -14.59 11.02
CA ASN A 25 8.24 -14.91 11.72
C ASN A 25 9.48 -14.83 10.80
N GLY A 26 9.31 -14.94 9.49
CA GLY A 26 10.38 -14.80 8.50
C GLY A 26 10.43 -13.42 7.83
N ILE A 27 9.79 -13.30 6.67
CA ILE A 27 9.93 -12.16 5.74
C ILE A 27 9.35 -10.87 6.33
N LEU A 28 8.21 -10.94 7.03
CA LEU A 28 7.62 -9.74 7.65
C LEU A 28 8.51 -9.19 8.77
N LYS A 29 9.22 -10.02 9.52
CA LYS A 29 10.16 -9.57 10.57
C LYS A 29 11.34 -8.77 10.02
N LYS A 30 11.79 -9.09 8.79
CA LYS A 30 12.84 -8.33 8.08
C LYS A 30 12.38 -6.96 7.57
N GLY A 31 11.06 -6.75 7.47
CA GLY A 31 10.44 -5.50 6.98
C GLY A 31 9.45 -4.90 7.96
N TYR A 32 9.55 -5.21 9.26
CA TYR A 32 8.72 -4.60 10.30
C TYR A 32 9.20 -3.16 10.52
N PHE A 33 8.80 -2.26 9.62
CA PHE A 33 9.06 -0.83 9.71
C PHE A 33 8.20 -0.15 10.80
N GLY A 34 7.43 -0.90 11.60
CA GLY A 34 6.52 -0.31 12.60
C GLY A 34 5.59 0.72 11.96
N ASN A 35 5.17 1.72 12.74
CA ASN A 35 4.40 2.87 12.25
C ASN A 35 5.32 3.94 11.62
N ILE A 36 6.40 3.53 10.95
CA ILE A 36 7.29 4.46 10.25
C ILE A 36 6.58 4.90 8.97
N THR A 37 5.84 5.99 9.09
CA THR A 37 5.40 6.79 7.96
C THR A 37 6.60 7.61 7.47
N LEU A 38 6.66 7.91 6.17
CA LEU A 38 7.66 8.84 5.60
C LEU A 38 7.84 10.13 6.44
N PRO A 39 6.78 10.81 6.92
CA PRO A 39 6.93 11.97 7.80
C PRO A 39 7.54 11.64 9.17
N SER A 40 7.16 10.52 9.80
CA SER A 40 7.76 10.05 11.07
C SER A 40 9.25 9.74 10.93
N MET A 41 9.63 9.15 9.80
CA MET A 41 11.00 8.80 9.43
C MET A 41 11.89 10.04 9.24
N LEU A 42 11.33 11.07 8.60
CA LEU A 42 12.00 12.35 8.33
C LEU A 42 11.83 13.36 9.48
N LYS A 43 11.07 13.02 10.54
CA LYS A 43 10.67 13.92 11.64
C LYS A 43 10.07 15.25 11.14
N VAL A 44 9.34 15.21 10.04
CA VAL A 44 8.66 16.39 9.46
C VAL A 44 7.15 16.26 9.64
N ASN A 45 6.45 17.39 9.59
CA ASN A 45 5.00 17.42 9.64
C ASN A 45 4.41 16.64 8.45
N ASP A 46 3.33 15.90 8.66
CA ASP A 46 2.65 15.10 7.64
C ASP A 46 2.33 15.92 6.37
N TRP A 47 1.95 17.19 6.53
CA TRP A 47 1.66 18.10 5.43
C TRP A 47 2.86 18.33 4.50
N VAL A 48 4.08 18.28 5.01
CA VAL A 48 5.31 18.46 4.20
C VAL A 48 5.54 17.28 3.26
N VAL A 49 5.04 16.08 3.60
CA VAL A 49 5.14 14.90 2.73
C VAL A 49 3.91 14.79 1.82
N VAL A 50 2.73 15.11 2.35
CA VAL A 50 1.47 15.01 1.62
C VAL A 50 1.40 16.02 0.46
N VAL A 51 1.82 17.27 0.66
CA VAL A 51 1.73 18.31 -0.37
C VAL A 51 2.57 17.96 -1.62
N PRO A 52 3.86 17.60 -1.51
CA PRO A 52 4.64 17.16 -2.66
C PRO A 52 4.10 15.88 -3.30
N ALA A 53 3.65 14.90 -2.51
CA ALA A 53 3.09 13.66 -3.05
C ALA A 53 1.82 13.92 -3.86
N ALA A 54 0.91 14.75 -3.34
CA ALA A 54 -0.30 15.15 -4.03
C ALA A 54 0.00 15.95 -5.31
N ALA A 55 0.94 16.91 -5.24
CA ALA A 55 1.38 17.66 -6.41
C ALA A 55 1.96 16.75 -7.50
N LEU A 56 2.72 15.72 -7.12
CA LEU A 56 3.32 14.77 -8.05
C LEU A 56 2.26 13.88 -8.72
N ILE A 57 1.24 13.43 -7.97
CA ILE A 57 0.09 12.70 -8.54
C ILE A 57 -0.68 13.59 -9.52
N VAL A 58 -0.98 14.84 -9.16
CA VAL A 58 -1.68 15.79 -10.04
C VAL A 58 -0.86 16.08 -11.29
N LEU A 59 0.46 16.27 -11.15
CA LEU A 59 1.37 16.45 -12.29
C LEU A 59 1.37 15.23 -13.20
N LEU A 60 1.41 14.02 -12.64
CA LEU A 60 1.32 12.77 -13.41
C LEU A 60 -0.01 12.66 -14.14
N SER A 61 -1.13 12.94 -13.47
CA SER A 61 -2.45 12.97 -14.12
C SER A 61 -2.51 13.99 -15.24
N TYR A 62 -2.05 15.22 -15.00
CA TYR A 62 -1.99 16.26 -16.02
C TYR A 62 -1.09 15.87 -17.20
N TRP A 63 0.03 15.19 -16.93
CA TRP A 63 0.95 14.72 -17.96
C TRP A 63 0.34 13.59 -18.78
N ILE A 64 -0.38 12.66 -18.15
CA ILE A 64 -1.15 11.61 -18.84
C ILE A 64 -2.26 12.23 -19.69
N GLU A 65 -2.99 13.22 -19.18
CA GLU A 65 -4.01 13.97 -19.94
C GLU A 65 -3.39 14.70 -21.13
N LYS A 66 -2.19 15.28 -20.98
CA LYS A 66 -1.49 15.95 -22.08
C LYS A 66 -0.85 14.99 -23.08
N ALA A 67 -0.40 13.83 -22.62
CA ALA A 67 0.20 12.79 -23.46
C ALA A 67 -0.86 11.97 -24.20
N GLY A 68 -2.08 11.93 -23.68
CA GLY A 68 -3.26 11.32 -24.29
C GLY A 68 -4.06 12.30 -25.14
N PHE A 69 -3.44 12.84 -26.19
CA PHE A 69 -4.16 13.13 -27.43
C PHE A 69 -4.19 11.86 -28.29
#